data_AF-A0A847DHT3-F1
#
_entry.id   AF-A0A847DHT3-F1
#
_cell.length_a   1.000
_cell.length_b   1.000
_cell.length_c   1.000
_cell.angle_alpha   90.00
_cell.angle_beta   90.00
_cell.angle_gamma   90.00
#
_symmetry.space_group_name_H-M   'P 1'
#
loop_
_entity.id
_entity.type
_entity.pdbx_description
1 polymer ?
#
loop_
_entity_poly.entity_id
_entity_poly.type
_entity_poly.pdbx_seq_one_letter_code
_entity_poly.pdbx_strand_id
1 'polypeptide(L)'
;MEIKMWWIWAVFTAVFIVVEFIRKGSFILWLGFSSAVSCILSFLEASPAGQIAVFFNLSGILILLERRFNERYRFKTHQEMGELKEIGIKRKGDPNIFRRTGPVWEVVFNGDSFTIKHS
;
A
#
# COMPACT_ATOMS: atom_id res chain seq x y z
N MET A 1 -11.82 31.22 29.45
CA MET A 1 -10.82 31.07 28.38
C MET A 1 -11.58 31.08 27.06
N GLU A 2 -11.33 32.04 26.18
CA GLU A 2 -11.90 31.99 24.84
C GLU A 2 -11.18 30.89 24.05
N ILE A 3 -11.91 29.84 23.69
CA ILE A 3 -11.40 28.79 22.82
C ILE A 3 -11.29 29.39 21.42
N LYS A 4 -10.08 29.77 21.03
CA LYS A 4 -9.82 30.23 19.66
C LYS A 4 -9.93 29.05 18.70
N MET A 5 -10.52 29.28 17.52
CA MET A 5 -10.79 28.24 16.51
C MET A 5 -9.56 27.41 16.13
N TRP A 6 -8.35 28.00 16.16
CA TRP A 6 -7.10 27.29 15.88
C TRP A 6 -6.82 26.14 16.85
N TRP A 7 -7.25 26.23 18.12
CA TRP A 7 -7.08 25.15 19.09
C TRP A 7 -7.86 23.90 18.68
N ILE A 8 -9.06 24.09 18.13
CA ILE A 8 -9.92 23.00 17.66
C ILE A 8 -9.21 22.28 16.50
N TRP A 9 -8.70 23.04 15.53
CA TRP A 9 -7.96 22.47 14.39
C TRP A 9 -6.65 21.80 14.81
N ALA A 10 -5.90 22.39 15.75
CA ALA A 10 -4.67 21.79 16.25
C ALA A 10 -4.93 20.43 16.95
N VAL A 11 -5.98 20.34 17.76
CA VAL A 11 -6.39 19.08 18.41
C VAL A 11 -6.80 18.05 17.36
N PHE A 12 -7.62 18.42 16.38
CA PHE A 12 -8.00 17.51 15.30
C PHE A 12 -6.79 16.99 14.53
N THR A 13 -5.84 17.86 14.17
CA THR A 13 -4.60 17.45 13.50
C THR A 13 -3.82 16.44 14.33
N ALA A 14 -3.63 16.71 15.63
CA ALA A 14 -2.92 15.79 16.52
C ALA A 14 -3.62 14.44 16.62
N VAL A 15 -4.94 14.42 16.83
CA VAL A 15 -5.74 13.19 16.93
C VAL A 15 -5.67 12.39 15.64
N PHE A 16 -5.85 13.01 14.47
CA PHE A 16 -5.79 12.31 13.19
C PHE A 16 -4.43 11.67 12.92
N ILE A 17 -3.34 12.37 13.25
CA ILE A 17 -1.99 11.82 13.11
C ILE A 17 -1.79 10.62 14.03
N VAL A 18 -2.16 10.73 15.31
CA VAL A 18 -2.02 9.64 16.29
C VAL A 18 -2.86 8.42 15.91
N VAL A 19 -4.11 8.64 15.50
CA VAL A 19 -5.00 7.55 15.08
C VAL A 19 -4.47 6.84 13.84
N GLU A 20 -3.83 7.56 12.92
CA GLU A 20 -3.22 6.89 11.77
C GLU A 20 -2.06 5.98 12.17
N PHE A 21 -1.20 6.36 13.12
CA PHE A 21 -0.10 5.48 13.54
C PHE A 21 -0.57 4.10 14.04
N ILE A 22 -1.82 4.00 14.50
CA ILE A 22 -2.44 2.75 14.94
C ILE A 22 -3.04 1.96 13.74
N ARG A 23 -3.45 2.65 12.67
CA ARG A 23 -4.13 2.04 11.51
C ARG A 23 -3.15 1.72 10.37
N LYS A 24 -3.34 0.56 9.74
CA LYS A 24 -2.66 0.19 8.49
C LYS A 24 -3.36 0.82 7.28
N GLY A 25 -3.37 2.15 7.19
CA GLY A 25 -3.94 2.89 6.06
C GLY A 25 -3.40 4.33 6.02
N SER A 26 -3.73 5.07 4.95
CA SER A 26 -3.34 6.48 4.77
C SER A 26 -4.56 7.44 4.77
N PHE A 27 -5.75 6.92 5.05
CA PHE A 27 -7.00 7.68 4.97
C PHE A 27 -7.07 8.81 6.01
N ILE A 28 -6.66 8.56 7.26
CA ILE A 28 -6.81 9.52 8.34
C ILE A 28 -5.67 10.55 8.29
N LEU A 29 -4.52 10.21 7.71
CA LEU A 29 -3.45 11.16 7.42
C LEU A 29 -3.92 12.30 6.54
N TRP A 30 -4.74 12.04 5.52
CA TRP A 30 -5.25 13.12 4.66
C TRP A 30 -6.24 14.04 5.37
N LEU A 31 -7.01 13.51 6.33
CA LEU A 31 -7.83 14.32 7.24
C LEU A 31 -6.95 15.17 8.16
N GLY A 32 -5.88 14.59 8.71
CA GLY A 32 -4.88 15.29 9.52
C GLY A 32 -4.21 16.45 8.76
N PHE A 33 -3.80 16.19 7.53
CA PHE A 33 -3.19 17.20 6.65
C PHE A 33 -4.17 18.34 6.34
N SER A 34 -5.42 18.00 6.02
CA SER A 34 -6.46 19.02 5.74
C SER A 34 -6.79 19.85 6.98
N SER A 35 -6.82 19.22 8.16
CA SER A 35 -6.98 19.92 9.45
C SER A 35 -5.82 20.87 9.73
N ALA A 36 -4.59 20.47 9.40
CA ALA A 36 -3.41 21.32 9.56
C ALA A 36 -3.50 22.56 8.66
N VAL A 37 -3.96 22.40 7.42
CA VAL A 37 -4.19 23.53 6.50
C VAL A 37 -5.28 24.46 7.04
N SER A 38 -6.40 23.93 7.55
CA SER A 38 -7.44 24.74 8.19
C SER A 38 -6.97 25.44 9.48
N CYS A 39 -6.04 24.83 10.22
CA CYS A 39 -5.37 25.46 11.36
C CYS A 39 -4.56 26.68 10.91
N ILE A 40 -3.77 26.55 9.84
CA ILE A 40 -3.01 27.67 9.25
C ILE A 40 -3.95 28.79 8.79
N LEU A 41 -5.07 28.44 8.13
CA LEU A 41 -6.11 29.41 7.77
C LEU A 41 -6.70 30.13 8.98
N SER A 42 -6.84 29.45 10.12
CA SER A 42 -7.29 30.08 11.36
C SER A 42 -6.28 31.08 11.94
N PHE A 43 -4.98 30.93 11.66
CA PHE A 43 -3.98 31.95 12.01
C PHE A 43 -4.02 33.17 11.08
N LEU A 44 -4.49 32.99 9.85
CA LEU A 44 -4.71 34.06 8.87
C LEU A 44 -6.06 34.77 9.05
N GLU A 45 -6.75 34.53 10.16
CA GLU A 45 -8.07 35.10 10.48
C GLU A 45 -9.13 34.84 9.39
N ALA A 46 -8.98 33.75 8.63
CA ALA A 46 -9.95 33.34 7.63
C ALA A 46 -11.31 33.04 8.29
N SER A 47 -12.40 33.27 7.55
CA SER A 47 -13.75 33.04 8.07
C SER A 47 -13.95 31.58 8.51
N PRO A 48 -14.72 31.31 9.58
CA PRO A 48 -15.01 29.94 10.03
C PRO A 48 -15.57 29.06 8.92
N ALA A 49 -16.46 29.62 8.09
CA ALA A 49 -17.02 28.93 6.94
C ALA A 49 -15.94 28.57 5.90
N GLY A 50 -14.97 29.46 5.66
CA GLY A 50 -13.85 29.20 4.77
C GLY A 50 -12.93 28.09 5.28
N GLN A 51 -12.65 28.05 6.59
CA GLN A 51 -11.83 27.00 7.20
C GLN A 51 -12.48 25.62 7.06
N ILE A 52 -13.78 25.54 7.31
CA ILE A 52 -14.57 24.30 7.18
C ILE A 52 -14.67 23.88 5.70
N ALA A 53 -14.92 24.82 4.79
CA ALA A 53 -14.97 24.54 3.36
C ALA A 53 -13.64 23.99 2.86
N VAL A 54 -12.50 24.60 3.23
CA VAL A 54 -11.18 24.10 2.84
C VAL A 54 -10.94 22.71 3.41
N PHE A 55 -11.31 22.46 4.67
CA PHE A 55 -11.13 21.14 5.28
C PHE A 55 -11.83 20.03 4.48
N PHE A 56 -13.12 20.18 4.18
CA PHE A 56 -13.89 19.16 3.47
C PHE A 56 -13.49 19.03 2.01
N ASN A 57 -13.20 20.14 1.32
CA ASN A 57 -12.78 20.10 -0.08
C ASN A 57 -11.40 19.47 -0.22
N LEU A 58 -10.43 19.89 0.60
CA LEU A 58 -9.07 19.38 0.54
C LEU A 58 -9.04 17.90 0.92
N SER A 59 -9.67 17.50 2.02
CA SER A 59 -9.72 16.09 2.42
C SER A 59 -10.39 15.21 1.36
N GLY A 60 -11.53 15.65 0.81
CA GLY A 60 -12.22 14.93 -0.26
C GLY A 60 -11.34 14.73 -1.49
N ILE A 61 -10.64 15.79 -1.94
CA ILE A 61 -9.73 15.72 -3.09
C ILE A 61 -8.58 14.74 -2.81
N LEU A 62 -7.93 14.82 -1.65
CA LEU A 62 -6.80 13.93 -1.34
C LEU A 62 -7.22 12.47 -1.21
N ILE A 63 -8.38 12.19 -0.59
CA ILE A 63 -8.92 10.82 -0.48
C ILE A 63 -9.27 10.26 -1.87
N LEU A 64 -9.90 11.07 -2.73
CA LEU A 64 -10.23 10.65 -4.09
C LEU A 64 -8.98 10.38 -4.93
N LEU A 65 -7.95 11.22 -4.79
CA LEU A 65 -6.65 11.00 -5.42
C LEU A 65 -6.03 9.70 -4.91
N GLU A 66 -5.94 9.49 -3.60
CA GLU A 66 -5.38 8.26 -3.04
C GLU A 66 -6.08 7.01 -3.60
N ARG A 67 -7.42 7.01 -3.63
CA ARG A 67 -8.22 5.91 -4.20
C ARG A 67 -7.88 5.66 -5.66
N ARG A 68 -7.88 6.71 -6.47
CA ARG A 68 -7.57 6.63 -7.91
C ARG A 68 -6.16 6.14 -8.17
N PHE A 69 -5.19 6.51 -7.33
CA PHE A 69 -3.82 6.04 -7.42
C PHE A 69 -3.72 4.56 -6.99
N ASN A 70 -4.29 4.19 -5.84
CA ASN A 70 -4.24 2.81 -5.36
C ASN A 70 -4.86 1.82 -6.36
N GLU A 71 -5.97 2.19 -7.00
CA GLU A 71 -6.57 1.38 -8.07
C GLU A 71 -5.59 1.19 -9.23
N ARG A 72 -4.97 2.26 -9.75
CA ARG A 72 -4.06 2.15 -10.91
C ARG A 72 -2.81 1.31 -10.65
N TYR A 73 -2.28 1.32 -9.43
CA TYR A 73 -1.01 0.65 -9.13
C TYR A 73 -1.17 -0.76 -8.55
N ARG A 74 -2.28 -1.09 -7.89
CA ARG A 74 -2.48 -2.43 -7.30
C ARG A 74 -2.82 -3.52 -8.31
N PHE A 75 -3.38 -3.17 -9.48
CA PHE A 75 -3.70 -4.19 -10.51
C PHE A 75 -2.46 -4.84 -11.13
N LYS A 76 -1.32 -4.14 -11.20
CA LYS A 76 -0.09 -4.74 -11.77
C LYS A 76 0.50 -5.83 -10.87
N THR A 77 0.46 -5.65 -9.55
CA THR A 77 1.14 -6.55 -8.61
C THR A 77 0.43 -7.91 -8.46
N HIS A 78 -0.91 -7.96 -8.52
CA HIS A 78 -1.63 -9.24 -8.44
C HIS A 78 -1.55 -10.06 -9.72
N GLN A 79 -1.52 -9.42 -10.89
CA GLN A 79 -1.40 -10.12 -12.16
C GLN A 79 0.00 -10.72 -12.33
N GLU A 80 1.06 -9.95 -12.04
CA GLU A 80 2.43 -10.45 -12.09
C GLU A 80 2.70 -11.58 -11.07
N MET A 81 2.16 -11.50 -9.85
CA MET A 81 2.29 -12.59 -8.86
C MET A 81 1.48 -13.84 -9.23
N GLY A 82 0.32 -13.68 -9.86
CA GLY A 82 -0.48 -14.80 -10.38
C GLY A 82 0.25 -15.53 -11.50
N GLU A 83 0.78 -14.77 -12.46
CA GLU A 83 1.57 -15.30 -13.59
C GLU A 83 2.85 -15.99 -13.10
N LEU A 84 3.59 -15.42 -12.15
CA LEU A 84 4.78 -16.08 -11.58
C LEU A 84 4.44 -17.36 -10.81
N LYS A 85 3.29 -17.40 -10.12
CA LYS A 85 2.83 -18.60 -9.40
C LYS A 85 2.39 -19.68 -10.38
N GLU A 86 1.70 -19.33 -11.47
CA GLU A 86 1.36 -20.28 -12.54
C GLU A 86 2.60 -20.77 -13.28
N ILE A 87 3.57 -19.90 -13.60
CA ILE A 87 4.86 -20.30 -14.17
C ILE A 87 5.60 -21.25 -13.22
N GLY A 88 5.65 -20.96 -11.91
CA GLY A 88 6.27 -21.84 -10.92
C GLY A 88 5.55 -23.19 -10.74
N ILE A 89 4.22 -23.22 -10.86
CA ILE A 89 3.43 -24.45 -10.81
C ILE A 89 3.57 -25.25 -12.11
N LYS A 90 3.62 -24.58 -13.28
CA LYS A 90 3.95 -25.23 -14.56
C LYS A 90 5.33 -25.85 -14.52
N ARG A 91 6.33 -25.17 -13.94
CA ARG A 91 7.68 -25.77 -13.76
C ARG A 91 7.72 -26.96 -12.81
N LYS A 92 6.78 -27.07 -11.86
CA LYS A 92 6.66 -28.25 -10.99
C LYS A 92 6.11 -29.48 -11.74
N GLY A 93 5.61 -29.28 -12.96
CA GLY A 93 5.31 -30.32 -13.94
C GLY A 93 6.26 -30.33 -15.14
N ASP A 94 7.41 -29.66 -15.06
CA ASP A 94 8.45 -29.84 -16.07
C ASP A 94 8.97 -31.27 -15.94
N PRO A 95 8.95 -32.08 -17.01
CA PRO A 95 9.45 -33.44 -16.95
C PRO A 95 10.98 -33.51 -16.87
N ASN A 96 11.63 -32.36 -16.71
CA ASN A 96 13.06 -32.12 -16.76
C ASN A 96 13.56 -31.58 -15.41
N ILE A 97 13.67 -32.46 -14.40
CA ILE A 97 14.08 -32.10 -13.04
C ILE A 97 15.46 -32.70 -12.76
N PHE A 98 16.43 -31.84 -12.42
CA PHE A 98 17.71 -32.27 -11.85
C PHE A 98 17.53 -32.46 -10.35
N ARG A 99 17.62 -33.71 -9.89
CA ARG A 99 17.54 -34.03 -8.46
C ARG A 99 18.83 -34.72 -8.02
N ARG A 100 19.32 -34.33 -6.86
CA ARG A 100 20.44 -35.01 -6.21
C ARG A 100 19.90 -36.11 -5.30
N THR A 101 20.08 -37.36 -5.71
CA THR A 101 19.68 -38.54 -4.92
C THR A 101 20.95 -39.19 -4.37
N GLY A 102 21.42 -38.72 -3.22
CA GLY A 102 22.67 -39.20 -2.60
C GLY A 102 23.93 -38.69 -3.32
N PRO A 103 24.97 -39.52 -3.56
CA PRO A 103 26.20 -39.11 -4.23
C PRO A 103 26.06 -38.97 -5.76
N VAL A 104 24.89 -39.27 -6.33
CA VAL A 104 24.64 -39.35 -7.77
C VAL A 104 23.68 -38.24 -8.21
N TRP A 105 23.94 -37.68 -9.39
CA TRP A 105 23.02 -36.77 -10.06
C TRP A 105 22.03 -37.56 -10.91
N GLU A 106 20.75 -37.35 -10.65
CA GLU A 106 19.64 -37.94 -11.39
C GLU A 106 18.95 -36.84 -12.21
N VAL A 107 18.78 -37.12 -13.50
CA VAL A 107 18.06 -36.25 -14.44
C VAL A 107 16.83 -36.99 -14.88
N VAL A 108 15.66 -36.50 -14.49
CA VAL A 108 14.42 -36.94 -15.13
C VAL A 108 14.28 -36.11 -16.40
N PHE A 109 14.11 -36.72 -17.57
CA PHE A 109 13.83 -36.02 -18.81
C PHE A 109 12.65 -36.69 -19.51
N ASN A 110 11.61 -35.92 -19.83
CA ASN A 110 10.38 -36.42 -20.47
C ASN A 110 9.72 -37.63 -19.73
N GLY A 111 9.88 -37.72 -18.41
CA GLY A 111 9.34 -38.81 -17.58
C GLY A 111 10.29 -40.00 -17.37
N ASP A 112 11.40 -40.07 -18.09
CA ASP A 112 12.42 -41.12 -17.95
C ASP A 112 13.57 -40.64 -17.05
N SER A 113 14.01 -41.46 -16.10
CA SER A 113 15.09 -41.15 -15.15
C SER A 113 16.45 -41.65 -15.64
N PHE A 114 17.43 -40.76 -15.73
CA PHE A 114 18.81 -41.07 -16.11
C PHE A 114 19.79 -40.74 -14.98
N THR A 115 20.71 -41.65 -14.68
CA THR A 115 21.78 -41.43 -13.71
C THR A 115 23.07 -41.02 -14.40
N ILE A 116 23.65 -39.89 -14.01
CA ILE A 116 24.97 -39.48 -14.52
C ILE A 116 26.04 -40.17 -13.68
N LYS A 117 26.74 -41.15 -14.27
CA LYS A 117 27.99 -41.68 -13.70
C LYS A 117 29.14 -40.79 -14.16
N HIS A 118 29.83 -40.16 -13.21
CA HIS A 118 31.14 -39.57 -13.51
C HIS A 118 32.10 -40.72 -13.83
N SER A 119 32.67 -40.71 -15.05
CA SER A 119 33.75 -41.62 -15.43
C SER A 119 35.07 -41.18 -14.84
#